data_AF-A0A2M7KQ62-F1
#
_entry.id   AF-A0A2M7KQ62-F1
#
_cell.length_a   1.000
_cell.length_b   1.000
_cell.length_c   1.000
_cell.angle_alpha   90.00
_cell.angle_beta   90.00
_cell.angle_gamma   90.00
#
_symmetry.space_group_name_H-M   'P 1'
#
loop_
_entity.id
_entity.type
_entity.pdbx_description
1 polymer ?
#
loop_
_entity_poly.entity_id
_entity_poly.type
_entity_poly.pdbx_seq_one_letter_code
_entity_poly.pdbx_strand_id
1 'polypeptide(L)'
;MLVIRIIRTLAAVTVLVVVGATLYFGVYRPNVEAARAEACRANLRQLFLSVLMYTQDYDDVLPPATSFFELEDQIHPYTKNWSLSFCPVGNGDEPRMPCYGWNYRLAGKSVALLGALAKEPILFDRKPWHQCRRNAITFDDRAFTTTGPVPMRKLSDEEVRQHTEVSWRLCKRLHRAWRWRNWQTADRLYAEALEEAGGNPRWAPSLYQELIAVQCTLGKLSAAEATFRQMTEKYPDASFTPKAAALIENAKRRIAPDMESIGYEWL
;
A
#
# COMPACT_ATOMS: atom_id res chain seq x y z
N MET A 1 -68.52 -0.43 41.15
CA MET A 1 -67.21 0.26 41.21
C MET A 1 -66.05 -0.56 40.63
N LEU A 2 -65.96 -1.88 40.87
CA LEU A 2 -64.85 -2.72 40.38
C LEU A 2 -64.76 -2.79 38.84
N VAL A 3 -65.89 -2.98 38.16
CA VAL A 3 -65.97 -3.06 36.68
C VAL A 3 -65.51 -1.77 36.01
N ILE A 4 -65.89 -0.60 36.55
CA ILE A 4 -65.47 0.71 36.02
C ILE A 4 -63.96 0.92 36.20
N ARG A 5 -63.37 0.42 37.30
CA ARG A 5 -61.91 0.46 37.49
C ARG A 5 -61.20 -0.41 36.46
N ILE A 6 -61.68 -1.64 36.23
CA ILE A 6 -61.11 -2.58 35.25
C ILE A 6 -61.14 -1.98 33.84
N ILE A 7 -62.27 -1.41 33.42
CA ILE A 7 -62.42 -0.79 32.08
C ILE A 7 -61.45 0.37 31.91
N ARG A 8 -61.30 1.25 32.92
CA ARG A 8 -60.37 2.40 32.85
C ARG A 8 -58.92 1.94 32.74
N THR A 9 -58.52 0.92 33.50
CA THR A 9 -57.15 0.41 33.46
C THR A 9 -56.86 -0.27 32.12
N LEU A 10 -57.79 -1.08 31.61
CA LEU A 10 -57.65 -1.73 30.29
C LEU A 10 -57.53 -0.70 29.17
N ALA A 11 -58.40 0.32 29.14
CA ALA A 11 -58.34 1.37 28.13
C ALA A 11 -57.00 2.12 28.16
N ALA A 12 -56.47 2.43 29.35
CA ALA A 12 -55.18 3.09 29.50
C ALA A 12 -54.01 2.22 28.97
N VAL A 13 -54.01 0.93 29.30
CA VAL A 13 -52.98 -0.01 28.81
C VAL A 13 -53.07 -0.19 27.30
N THR A 14 -54.28 -0.32 26.74
CA THR A 14 -54.47 -0.43 25.29
C THR A 14 -53.92 0.79 24.56
N VAL A 15 -54.20 2.01 25.05
CA VAL A 15 -53.65 3.23 24.45
C VAL A 15 -52.12 3.25 24.54
N LEU A 16 -51.56 2.91 25.71
CA LEU A 16 -50.11 2.87 25.89
C LEU A 16 -49.43 1.90 24.91
N VAL A 17 -50.00 0.71 24.72
CA VAL A 17 -49.48 -0.31 23.81
C VAL A 17 -49.55 0.16 22.36
N VAL A 18 -50.68 0.75 21.93
CA VAL A 18 -50.84 1.25 20.55
C VAL A 18 -49.88 2.40 20.26
N VAL A 19 -49.73 3.35 21.19
CA VAL A 19 -48.79 4.48 21.05
C VAL A 19 -47.35 3.98 21.06
N GLY A 20 -46.99 3.07 21.96
CA GLY A 20 -45.64 2.49 22.01
C GLY A 20 -45.29 1.73 20.72
N ALA A 21 -46.22 0.92 20.21
CA ALA A 21 -46.04 0.18 18.95
C ALA A 21 -45.92 1.12 17.74
N THR A 22 -46.70 2.20 17.68
CA THR A 22 -46.64 3.14 16.54
C THR A 22 -45.36 3.97 16.53
N LEU A 23 -44.84 4.41 17.68
CA LEU A 23 -43.55 5.08 17.76
C LEU A 23 -42.38 4.13 17.45
N TYR A 24 -42.43 2.90 17.96
CA TYR A 24 -41.37 1.91 17.75
C TYR A 24 -41.32 1.36 16.31
N PHE A 25 -42.46 0.93 15.75
CA PHE A 25 -42.52 0.34 14.40
C PHE A 25 -42.71 1.38 13.28
N GLY A 26 -43.32 2.53 13.58
CA GLY A 26 -43.64 3.55 12.57
C GLY A 26 -42.49 4.51 12.26
N VAL A 27 -41.56 4.72 13.20
CA VAL A 27 -40.48 5.71 13.05
C VAL A 27 -39.11 5.06 12.84
N TYR A 28 -38.91 3.84 13.35
CA TYR A 28 -37.61 3.15 13.29
C TYR A 28 -37.55 2.13 12.14
N ARG A 29 -37.59 2.61 10.90
CA ARG A 29 -37.13 1.79 9.76
C ARG A 29 -35.67 2.16 9.49
N PRO A 30 -34.68 1.33 9.89
CA PRO A 30 -33.29 1.60 9.55
C PRO A 30 -33.18 1.67 8.02
N ASN A 31 -32.70 2.79 7.51
CA ASN A 31 -32.45 2.93 6.08
C ASN A 31 -31.35 1.92 5.70
N VAL A 32 -31.74 0.80 5.09
CA VAL A 32 -30.86 -0.32 4.75
C VAL A 32 -29.69 0.14 3.88
N GLU A 33 -29.92 1.09 2.98
CA GLU A 33 -28.86 1.67 2.16
C GLU A 33 -27.86 2.46 3.00
N ALA A 34 -28.34 3.26 3.96
CA ALA A 34 -27.48 3.99 4.89
C ALA A 34 -26.68 3.03 5.78
N ALA A 35 -27.29 1.94 6.26
CA ALA A 35 -26.61 0.91 7.04
C ALA A 35 -25.51 0.20 6.24
N ARG A 36 -25.78 -0.14 4.97
CA ARG A 36 -24.77 -0.72 4.08
C ARG A 36 -23.64 0.26 3.74
N ALA A 37 -23.96 1.54 3.59
CA ALA A 37 -22.95 2.59 3.40
C ALA A 37 -22.03 2.73 4.61
N GLU A 38 -22.60 2.71 5.82
CA GLU A 38 -21.81 2.75 7.05
C GLU A 38 -20.96 1.48 7.22
N ALA A 39 -21.47 0.30 6.81
CA ALA A 39 -20.68 -0.92 6.76
C ALA A 39 -19.47 -0.78 5.81
N CYS A 40 -19.64 -0.17 4.62
CA CYS A 40 -18.51 0.06 3.71
C CYS A 40 -17.46 1.02 4.31
N ARG A 41 -17.89 2.02 5.10
CA ARG A 41 -16.97 2.89 5.85
C ARG A 41 -16.26 2.18 6.98
N ALA A 42 -16.95 1.28 7.69
CA ALA A 42 -16.35 0.45 8.72
C ALA A 42 -15.28 -0.49 8.13
N ASN A 43 -15.53 -1.10 6.97
CA ASN A 43 -14.54 -1.89 6.24
C ASN A 43 -13.30 -1.06 5.88
N LEU A 44 -13.48 0.15 5.33
CA LEU A 44 -12.36 1.06 5.03
C LEU A 44 -11.51 1.37 6.27
N ARG A 45 -12.14 1.61 7.42
CA ARG A 45 -11.43 1.83 8.69
C ARG A 45 -10.67 0.59 9.14
N GLN A 46 -11.27 -0.59 9.05
CA GLN A 46 -10.58 -1.84 9.42
C GLN A 46 -9.38 -2.11 8.53
N LEU A 47 -9.52 -1.93 7.21
CA LEU A 47 -8.40 -2.02 6.26
C LEU A 47 -7.31 -0.98 6.58
N PHE A 48 -7.70 0.26 6.88
CA PHE A 48 -6.76 1.32 7.26
C PHE A 48 -5.97 0.96 8.53
N LEU A 49 -6.64 0.46 9.56
CA LEU A 49 -5.98 -0.01 10.79
C LEU A 49 -4.97 -1.11 10.48
N SER A 50 -5.30 -2.05 9.59
CA SER A 50 -4.37 -3.10 9.17
C SER A 50 -3.16 -2.56 8.39
N VAL A 51 -3.33 -1.49 7.61
CA VAL A 51 -2.19 -0.76 7.01
C VAL A 51 -1.30 -0.15 8.10
N LEU A 52 -1.88 0.48 9.12
CA LEU A 52 -1.10 1.04 10.23
C LEU A 52 -0.35 -0.04 11.02
N MET A 53 -0.98 -1.19 11.25
CA MET A 53 -0.33 -2.34 11.90
C MET A 53 0.84 -2.86 11.06
N TYR A 54 0.66 -3.04 9.76
CA TYR A 54 1.76 -3.36 8.84
C TYR A 54 2.89 -2.35 9.01
N THR A 55 2.57 -1.06 8.95
CA THR A 55 3.58 -0.01 9.02
C THR A 55 4.40 -0.02 10.32
N GLN A 56 3.78 -0.37 11.45
CA GLN A 56 4.48 -0.55 12.73
C GLN A 56 5.47 -1.72 12.71
N ASP A 57 5.17 -2.80 11.98
CA ASP A 57 6.03 -3.98 11.87
C ASP A 57 7.18 -3.80 10.86
N TYR A 58 7.05 -2.85 9.94
CA TYR A 58 7.99 -2.64 8.82
C TYR A 58 8.66 -1.26 8.87
N ASP A 59 9.34 -0.93 9.97
CA ASP A 59 10.18 0.28 10.12
C ASP A 59 9.49 1.61 9.72
N ASP A 60 8.21 1.76 10.09
CA ASP A 60 7.42 2.93 9.72
C ASP A 60 7.35 3.12 8.19
N VAL A 61 7.21 2.02 7.44
CA VAL A 61 7.09 2.03 5.98
C VAL A 61 5.71 1.52 5.56
N LEU A 62 5.09 2.20 4.59
CA LEU A 62 3.82 1.77 4.02
C LEU A 62 4.00 0.53 3.13
N PRO A 63 2.97 -0.33 3.03
CA PRO A 63 2.98 -1.51 2.16
C PRO A 63 3.51 -1.18 0.75
N PRO A 64 4.54 -1.88 0.24
CA PRO A 64 5.00 -1.77 -1.15
C PRO A 64 4.01 -2.49 -2.08
N ALA A 65 2.79 -1.97 -2.16
CA ALA A 65 1.69 -2.53 -2.94
C ALA A 65 1.32 -1.58 -4.09
N THR A 66 1.47 -2.05 -5.33
CA THR A 66 1.14 -1.31 -6.55
C THR A 66 -0.33 -1.45 -6.95
N SER A 67 -1.01 -2.45 -6.38
CA SER A 67 -2.43 -2.69 -6.57
C SER A 67 -3.13 -2.98 -5.23
N PHE A 68 -4.46 -2.92 -5.23
CA PHE A 68 -5.22 -3.28 -4.03
C PHE A 68 -5.10 -4.78 -3.69
N PHE A 69 -4.97 -5.66 -4.70
CA PHE A 69 -4.78 -7.10 -4.46
C PHE A 69 -3.48 -7.38 -3.69
N GLU A 70 -2.37 -6.76 -4.13
CA GLU A 70 -1.09 -6.86 -3.43
C GLU A 70 -1.17 -6.29 -2.02
N LEU A 71 -1.88 -5.16 -1.85
CA LEU A 71 -2.11 -4.59 -0.53
C LEU A 71 -2.85 -5.58 0.36
N GLU A 72 -3.95 -6.14 -0.14
CA GLU A 72 -4.80 -7.09 0.58
C GLU A 72 -4.00 -8.30 1.06
N ASP A 73 -3.17 -8.89 0.19
CA ASP A 73 -2.28 -10.00 0.53
C ASP A 73 -1.30 -9.62 1.65
N GLN A 74 -0.73 -8.41 1.60
CA GLN A 74 0.23 -7.92 2.59
C GLN A 74 -0.42 -7.60 3.95
N ILE A 75 -1.64 -7.07 3.96
CA ILE A 75 -2.34 -6.69 5.20
C ILE A 75 -3.24 -7.81 5.75
N HIS A 76 -3.46 -8.89 4.99
CA HIS A 76 -4.29 -10.02 5.40
C HIS A 76 -3.89 -10.64 6.76
N PRO A 77 -2.59 -10.76 7.13
CA PRO A 77 -2.19 -11.23 8.46
C PRO A 77 -2.81 -10.44 9.62
N TYR A 78 -3.11 -9.15 9.40
CA TYR A 78 -3.71 -8.25 10.39
C TYR A 78 -5.24 -8.22 10.32
N THR A 79 -5.83 -8.30 9.12
CA THR A 79 -7.30 -8.30 8.96
C THR A 79 -7.92 -9.65 9.29
N LYS A 80 -7.26 -10.74 8.87
CA LYS A 80 -7.74 -12.15 8.91
C LYS A 80 -9.15 -12.33 8.32
N ASN A 81 -9.55 -11.45 7.41
CA ASN A 81 -10.89 -11.44 6.84
C ASN A 81 -10.92 -10.82 5.43
N TRP A 82 -10.85 -11.67 4.41
CA TRP A 82 -11.00 -11.30 2.99
C TRP A 82 -12.34 -10.62 2.67
N SER A 83 -13.37 -10.80 3.49
CA SER A 83 -14.68 -10.18 3.24
C SER A 83 -14.63 -8.66 3.38
N LEU A 84 -13.63 -8.10 4.05
CA LEU A 84 -13.46 -6.66 4.23
C LEU A 84 -13.20 -5.93 2.93
N SER A 85 -12.69 -6.61 1.91
CA SER A 85 -12.42 -6.01 0.60
C SER A 85 -13.66 -5.81 -0.25
N PHE A 86 -14.80 -6.32 0.21
CA PHE A 86 -16.07 -6.25 -0.48
C PHE A 86 -17.02 -5.30 0.26
N CYS A 87 -17.43 -4.24 -0.43
CA CYS A 87 -18.47 -3.34 0.06
C CYS A 87 -19.83 -4.03 -0.12
N PRO A 88 -20.69 -4.13 0.92
CA PRO A 88 -22.04 -4.68 0.79
C PRO A 88 -22.94 -4.02 -0.26
N VAL A 89 -22.61 -2.80 -0.70
CA VAL A 89 -23.27 -2.13 -1.83
C VAL A 89 -22.58 -2.50 -3.15
N GLY A 90 -21.25 -2.35 -3.23
CA GLY A 90 -20.50 -2.51 -4.48
C GLY A 90 -20.30 -3.94 -4.97
N ASN A 91 -20.30 -4.93 -4.07
CA ASN A 91 -20.11 -6.33 -4.41
C ASN A 91 -21.25 -6.90 -5.27
N GLY A 92 -22.43 -6.26 -5.26
CA GLY A 92 -23.54 -6.61 -6.15
C GLY A 92 -23.27 -6.28 -7.62
N ASP A 93 -22.42 -5.28 -7.90
CA ASP A 93 -22.16 -4.79 -9.25
C ASP A 93 -21.01 -5.54 -9.96
N GLU A 94 -19.97 -5.94 -9.21
CA GLU A 94 -18.82 -6.69 -9.74
C GLU A 94 -18.39 -7.79 -8.77
N PRO A 95 -19.00 -8.99 -8.87
CA PRO A 95 -18.67 -10.12 -8.02
C PRO A 95 -17.19 -10.50 -8.18
N ARG A 96 -16.50 -10.75 -7.05
CA ARG A 96 -15.08 -11.15 -6.96
C ARG A 96 -14.05 -10.06 -7.25
N MET A 97 -14.47 -8.81 -7.44
CA MET A 97 -13.53 -7.69 -7.57
C MET A 97 -13.53 -6.87 -6.28
N PRO A 98 -12.36 -6.55 -5.70
CA PRO A 98 -12.28 -5.67 -4.55
C PRO A 98 -13.02 -4.36 -4.82
N CYS A 99 -13.84 -3.98 -3.86
CA CYS A 99 -14.61 -2.76 -3.93
C CYS A 99 -13.71 -1.55 -3.62
N TYR A 100 -12.66 -1.74 -2.85
CA TYR A 100 -11.81 -0.64 -2.45
C TYR A 100 -10.61 -0.48 -3.39
N GLY A 101 -10.08 0.73 -3.41
CA GLY A 101 -8.84 1.12 -4.04
C GLY A 101 -7.87 1.64 -2.98
N TRP A 102 -6.60 1.51 -3.31
CA TRP A 102 -5.47 1.99 -2.52
C TRP A 102 -4.71 3.05 -3.30
N ASN A 103 -4.23 4.07 -2.60
CA ASN A 103 -3.36 5.07 -3.21
C ASN A 103 -1.95 4.50 -3.37
N TYR A 104 -1.72 3.77 -4.47
CA TYR A 104 -0.42 3.16 -4.80
C TYR A 104 0.73 4.15 -4.86
N ARG A 105 0.47 5.46 -4.95
CA ARG A 105 1.52 6.48 -4.87
C ARG A 105 2.17 6.53 -3.50
N LEU A 106 1.51 6.02 -2.46
CA LEU A 106 2.04 5.91 -1.11
C LEU A 106 2.81 4.60 -0.88
N ALA A 107 2.82 3.69 -1.86
CA ALA A 107 3.48 2.41 -1.75
C ALA A 107 4.96 2.57 -1.37
N GLY A 108 5.39 1.84 -0.34
CA GLY A 108 6.76 1.84 0.10
C GLY A 108 7.30 3.18 0.65
N LYS A 109 6.45 4.18 0.91
CA LYS A 109 6.91 5.42 1.53
C LYS A 109 7.06 5.28 3.04
N SER A 110 8.08 5.91 3.60
CA SER A 110 8.19 6.04 5.06
C SER A 110 7.14 7.00 5.61
N VAL A 111 6.61 6.68 6.79
CA VAL A 111 5.69 7.50 7.59
C VAL A 111 6.33 8.83 7.96
N ALA A 112 7.65 8.89 8.11
CA ALA A 112 8.36 10.14 8.40
C ALA A 112 8.15 11.21 7.31
N LEU A 113 7.92 10.80 6.06
CA LEU A 113 7.59 11.71 4.95
C LEU A 113 6.12 12.19 4.97
N LEU A 114 5.30 11.66 5.89
CA LEU A 114 3.86 11.93 5.92
C LEU A 114 3.47 13.29 6.46
N GLY A 115 4.39 14.08 7.01
CA GLY A 115 4.08 15.49 7.33
C GLY A 115 3.45 16.23 6.13
N ALA A 116 3.90 15.89 4.91
CA ALA A 116 3.33 16.42 3.66
C ALA A 116 2.18 15.58 3.06
N LEU A 117 1.99 14.33 3.51
CA LEU A 117 1.06 13.35 2.91
C LEU A 117 -0.09 12.92 3.85
N ALA A 118 -0.17 13.43 5.08
CA ALA A 118 -1.19 13.06 6.06
C ALA A 118 -2.63 13.29 5.57
N LYS A 119 -2.82 14.28 4.71
CA LYS A 119 -4.11 14.62 4.09
C LYS A 119 -4.43 13.80 2.84
N GLU A 120 -3.50 12.98 2.35
CA GLU A 120 -3.73 12.17 1.18
C GLU A 120 -4.72 11.05 1.48
N PRO A 121 -5.71 10.83 0.59
CA PRO A 121 -6.54 9.64 0.66
C PRO A 121 -5.66 8.39 0.53
N ILE A 122 -5.80 7.46 1.47
CA ILE A 122 -5.03 6.22 1.51
C ILE A 122 -5.85 5.06 0.94
N LEU A 123 -7.11 4.94 1.37
CA LEU A 123 -8.06 3.92 0.93
C LEU A 123 -9.38 4.58 0.54
N PHE A 124 -10.04 4.04 -0.47
CA PHE A 124 -11.27 4.63 -1.00
C PHE A 124 -12.12 3.65 -1.80
N ASP A 125 -13.36 4.01 -2.07
CA ASP A 125 -14.22 3.22 -2.97
C ASP A 125 -13.76 3.36 -4.43
N ARG A 126 -13.55 2.22 -5.10
CA ARG A 126 -13.13 2.16 -6.50
C ARG A 126 -14.20 2.66 -7.47
N LYS A 127 -15.48 2.61 -7.11
CA LYS A 127 -16.61 3.18 -7.87
C LYS A 127 -17.57 3.97 -6.95
N PRO A 128 -18.44 4.83 -7.50
CA PRO A 128 -19.31 5.67 -6.69
C PRO A 128 -20.61 4.94 -6.31
N TRP A 129 -20.54 3.92 -5.45
CA TRP A 129 -21.69 3.06 -5.12
C TRP A 129 -22.74 3.70 -4.19
N HIS A 130 -22.35 4.66 -3.37
CA HIS A 130 -23.21 5.22 -2.31
C HIS A 130 -24.02 6.40 -2.82
N GLN A 131 -25.01 6.13 -3.69
CA GLN A 131 -25.79 7.18 -4.37
C GLN A 131 -24.88 8.11 -5.18
N CYS A 132 -24.05 7.52 -6.04
CA CYS A 132 -23.02 8.22 -6.81
C CYS A 132 -21.96 8.91 -5.94
N ARG A 133 -21.73 8.42 -4.72
CA ARG A 133 -20.64 8.87 -3.84
C ARG A 133 -19.65 7.75 -3.57
N ARG A 134 -18.43 8.18 -3.29
CA ARG A 134 -17.30 7.36 -2.83
C ARG A 134 -16.98 7.74 -1.40
N ASN A 135 -16.76 6.76 -0.55
CA ASN A 135 -16.08 6.91 0.70
C ASN A 135 -14.57 6.88 0.45
N ALA A 136 -13.85 7.64 1.26
CA ALA A 136 -12.41 7.60 1.33
C ALA A 136 -11.98 7.86 2.77
N ILE A 137 -10.80 7.38 3.12
CA ILE A 137 -10.11 7.67 4.37
C ILE A 137 -8.73 8.21 4.03
N THR A 138 -8.30 9.23 4.74
CA THR A 138 -6.95 9.80 4.66
C THR A 138 -6.02 9.13 5.66
N PHE A 139 -4.72 9.37 5.52
CA PHE A 139 -3.74 8.83 6.46
C PHE A 139 -3.93 9.34 7.90
N ASP A 140 -4.47 10.55 8.11
CA ASP A 140 -4.82 11.07 9.44
C ASP A 140 -6.17 10.58 9.99
N ASP A 141 -6.65 9.42 9.52
CA ASP A 141 -7.92 8.77 9.92
C ASP A 141 -9.17 9.62 9.66
N ARG A 142 -9.12 10.57 8.72
CA ARG A 142 -10.30 11.36 8.34
C ARG A 142 -11.06 10.68 7.22
N ALA A 143 -12.18 10.08 7.57
CA ALA A 143 -13.14 9.56 6.61
C ALA A 143 -13.97 10.70 5.98
N PHE A 144 -14.06 10.72 4.66
CA PHE A 144 -14.86 11.69 3.91
C PHE A 144 -15.58 11.03 2.72
N THR A 145 -16.53 11.76 2.13
CA THR A 145 -17.27 11.32 0.95
C THR A 145 -17.13 12.31 -0.19
N THR A 146 -17.01 11.82 -1.42
CA THR A 146 -16.95 12.64 -2.64
C THR A 146 -17.87 12.11 -3.73
N THR A 147 -18.46 13.01 -4.53
CA THR A 147 -19.24 12.69 -5.73
C THR A 147 -18.37 12.56 -6.98
N GLY A 148 -17.18 13.18 -6.97
CA GLY A 148 -16.20 13.12 -8.05
C GLY A 148 -15.14 12.04 -7.84
N PRO A 149 -14.05 12.07 -8.63
CA PRO A 149 -12.85 11.32 -8.32
C PRO A 149 -12.33 11.66 -6.92
N VAL A 150 -11.69 10.68 -6.27
CA VAL A 150 -11.02 10.89 -4.98
C VAL A 150 -9.89 11.90 -5.19
N PRO A 151 -9.82 12.99 -4.40
CA PRO A 151 -8.82 14.04 -4.58
C PRO A 151 -7.46 13.56 -4.10
N MET A 152 -6.77 12.81 -4.96
CA MET A 152 -5.38 12.42 -4.76
C MET A 152 -4.47 13.52 -5.30
N ARG A 153 -3.46 13.92 -4.52
CA ARG A 153 -2.45 14.87 -5.00
C ARG A 153 -1.73 14.27 -6.20
N LYS A 154 -1.68 15.05 -7.28
CA LYS A 154 -0.76 14.75 -8.38
C LYS A 154 0.65 15.00 -7.87
N LEU A 155 1.44 13.94 -7.77
CA LEU A 155 2.87 14.06 -7.52
C LEU A 155 3.51 14.77 -8.71
N SER A 156 4.48 15.65 -8.44
CA SER A 156 5.34 16.17 -9.51
C SER A 156 6.16 15.03 -10.11
N ASP A 157 6.64 15.17 -11.34
CA ASP A 157 7.47 14.14 -11.98
C ASP A 157 8.73 13.82 -11.16
N GLU A 158 9.22 14.78 -10.38
CA GLU A 158 10.35 14.61 -9.47
C GLU A 158 9.99 13.79 -8.23
N GLU A 159 8.84 14.07 -7.61
CA GLU A 159 8.31 13.26 -6.49
C GLU A 159 7.85 11.87 -6.94
N VAL A 160 7.44 11.69 -8.19
CA VAL A 160 7.22 10.35 -8.74
C VAL A 160 8.55 9.62 -8.82
N ARG A 161 9.59 10.21 -9.43
CA ARG A 161 10.92 9.60 -9.58
C ARG A 161 11.61 9.23 -8.26
N GLN A 162 11.39 9.99 -7.19
CA GLN A 162 11.92 9.66 -5.86
C GLN A 162 11.29 8.40 -5.25
N HIS A 163 10.17 7.93 -5.80
CA HIS A 163 9.36 6.83 -5.28
C HIS A 163 9.00 5.77 -6.33
N THR A 164 9.46 5.94 -7.58
CA THR A 164 9.31 4.94 -8.63
C THR A 164 10.14 3.72 -8.27
N GLU A 165 9.47 2.57 -8.14
CA GLU A 165 10.13 1.27 -8.14
C GLU A 165 10.55 0.91 -9.56
N VAL A 166 11.58 0.07 -9.69
CA VAL A 166 11.96 -0.49 -10.99
C VAL A 166 10.79 -1.29 -11.55
N SER A 167 10.49 -1.17 -12.85
CA SER A 167 9.34 -1.84 -13.44
C SER A 167 9.42 -3.34 -13.25
N TRP A 168 8.26 -3.97 -12.98
CA TRP A 168 8.14 -5.44 -12.88
C TRP A 168 8.74 -6.17 -14.09
N ARG A 169 8.66 -5.56 -15.29
CA ARG A 169 9.22 -6.11 -16.52
C ARG A 169 10.74 -6.21 -16.45
N LEU A 170 11.38 -5.17 -15.92
CA LEU A 170 12.83 -5.12 -15.76
C LEU A 170 13.30 -6.04 -14.63
N CYS A 171 12.59 -6.08 -13.50
CA CYS A 171 12.83 -7.04 -12.41
C CYS A 171 12.80 -8.50 -12.92
N LYS A 172 11.79 -8.86 -13.73
CA LYS A 172 11.67 -10.20 -14.32
C LYS A 172 12.83 -10.55 -15.26
N ARG A 173 13.33 -9.56 -16.01
CA ARG A 173 14.49 -9.73 -16.89
C ARG A 173 15.77 -9.90 -16.08
N LEU A 174 15.96 -9.11 -15.01
CA LEU A 174 17.08 -9.24 -14.08
C LEU A 174 17.09 -10.61 -13.42
N HIS A 175 15.97 -11.05 -12.85
CA HIS A 175 15.85 -12.37 -12.25
C HIS A 175 16.25 -13.50 -13.22
N ARG A 176 15.82 -13.40 -14.48
CA ARG A 176 16.23 -14.37 -15.52
C ARG A 176 17.73 -14.31 -15.80
N ALA A 177 18.33 -13.12 -15.88
CA ALA A 177 19.77 -12.97 -16.10
C ALA A 177 20.57 -13.60 -14.94
N TRP A 178 20.17 -13.36 -13.69
CA TRP A 178 20.77 -13.95 -12.50
C TRP A 178 20.65 -15.47 -12.46
N ARG A 179 19.43 -16.00 -12.69
CA ARG A 179 19.16 -17.44 -12.71
C ARG A 179 20.06 -18.20 -13.69
N TRP A 180 20.36 -17.58 -14.83
CA TRP A 180 21.20 -18.16 -15.87
C TRP A 180 22.64 -17.66 -15.86
N ARG A 181 23.06 -16.96 -14.79
CA ARG A 181 24.41 -16.39 -14.62
C ARG A 181 24.89 -15.57 -15.83
N ASN A 182 23.97 -14.89 -16.51
CA ASN A 182 24.26 -14.06 -17.67
C ASN A 182 24.63 -12.64 -17.20
N TRP A 183 25.85 -12.52 -16.67
CA TRP A 183 26.34 -11.29 -16.05
C TRP A 183 26.46 -10.12 -17.02
N GLN A 184 26.78 -10.38 -18.29
CA GLN A 184 26.81 -9.33 -19.32
C GLN A 184 25.43 -8.73 -19.58
N THR A 185 24.37 -9.53 -19.47
CA THR A 185 23.00 -9.04 -19.57
C THR A 185 22.60 -8.33 -18.28
N ALA A 186 22.94 -8.88 -17.11
CA ALA A 186 22.68 -8.24 -15.82
C ALA A 186 23.28 -6.83 -15.75
N ASP A 187 24.54 -6.65 -16.16
CA ASP A 187 25.24 -5.36 -16.19
C ASP A 187 24.45 -4.27 -16.95
N ARG A 188 23.91 -4.61 -18.14
CA ARG A 188 23.06 -3.69 -18.92
C ARG A 188 21.71 -3.43 -18.27
N LEU A 189 21.08 -4.47 -17.73
CA LEU A 189 19.77 -4.36 -17.09
C LEU A 189 19.82 -3.55 -15.79
N TYR A 190 20.91 -3.63 -15.04
CA TYR A 190 21.11 -2.81 -13.85
C TYR A 190 21.33 -1.34 -14.19
N ALA A 191 22.02 -1.03 -15.29
CA ALA A 191 22.10 0.35 -15.77
C ALA A 191 20.71 0.90 -16.14
N GLU A 192 19.90 0.11 -16.87
CA GLU A 192 18.48 0.43 -17.17
C GLU A 192 17.66 0.61 -15.87
N ALA A 193 17.92 -0.22 -14.85
CA ALA A 193 17.21 -0.16 -13.57
C ALA A 193 17.59 1.07 -12.74
N LEU A 194 18.85 1.49 -12.78
CA LEU A 194 19.31 2.72 -12.14
C LEU A 194 18.74 3.98 -12.82
N GLU A 195 18.56 3.94 -14.14
CA GLU A 195 17.85 5.00 -14.87
C GLU A 195 16.37 5.08 -14.45
N GLU A 196 15.69 3.93 -14.34
CA GLU A 196 14.28 3.86 -13.94
C GLU A 196 14.05 4.23 -12.47
N ALA A 197 14.92 3.75 -11.57
CA ALA A 197 14.89 4.09 -10.14
C ALA A 197 15.25 5.56 -9.88
N GLY A 198 15.94 6.22 -10.82
CA GLY A 198 16.27 7.64 -10.73
C GLY A 198 16.99 7.99 -9.42
N GLY A 199 16.37 8.83 -8.61
CA GLY A 199 16.90 9.34 -7.33
C GLY A 199 16.35 8.61 -6.10
N ASN A 200 15.69 7.46 -6.26
CA ASN A 200 15.02 6.77 -5.16
C ASN A 200 16.02 6.27 -4.09
N PRO A 201 16.04 6.86 -2.88
CA PRO A 201 17.04 6.53 -1.87
C PRO A 201 16.80 5.16 -1.19
N ARG A 202 15.63 4.56 -1.38
CA ARG A 202 15.30 3.25 -0.81
C ARG A 202 15.91 2.10 -1.61
N TRP A 203 15.80 2.17 -2.94
CA TRP A 203 16.16 1.04 -3.82
C TRP A 203 17.41 1.29 -4.64
N ALA A 204 17.72 2.54 -4.99
CA ALA A 204 18.90 2.79 -5.82
C ALA A 204 20.21 2.33 -5.18
N PRO A 205 20.46 2.52 -3.86
CA PRO A 205 21.71 2.05 -3.24
C PRO A 205 21.94 0.54 -3.35
N SER A 206 20.90 -0.30 -3.21
CA SER A 206 21.04 -1.76 -3.38
C SER A 206 21.31 -2.13 -4.85
N LEU A 207 20.65 -1.46 -5.80
CA LEU A 207 20.93 -1.63 -7.24
C LEU A 207 22.38 -1.26 -7.58
N TYR A 208 22.93 -0.19 -6.99
CA TYR A 208 24.33 0.18 -7.16
C TYR A 208 25.26 -0.92 -6.62
N GLN A 209 25.01 -1.45 -5.42
CA GLN A 209 25.81 -2.54 -4.85
C GLN A 209 25.78 -3.80 -5.73
N GLU A 210 24.60 -4.22 -6.19
CA GLU A 210 24.44 -5.40 -7.03
C GLU A 210 25.13 -5.22 -8.40
N LEU A 211 25.04 -4.02 -9.00
CA LEU A 211 25.78 -3.70 -10.22
C LEU A 211 27.29 -3.79 -10.01
N ILE A 212 27.80 -3.27 -8.89
CA ILE A 212 29.23 -3.37 -8.52
C ILE A 212 29.65 -4.84 -8.42
N ALA A 213 28.84 -5.70 -7.80
CA ALA A 213 29.11 -7.13 -7.72
C ALA A 213 29.18 -7.79 -9.12
N VAL A 214 28.23 -7.46 -10.01
CA VAL A 214 28.21 -7.95 -11.39
C VAL A 214 29.44 -7.49 -12.17
N GLN A 215 29.80 -6.21 -12.06
CA GLN A 215 30.98 -5.64 -12.73
C GLN A 215 32.29 -6.27 -12.22
N CYS A 216 32.40 -6.48 -10.90
CA CYS A 216 33.53 -7.19 -10.31
C CYS A 216 33.63 -8.64 -10.84
N THR A 217 32.50 -9.34 -10.94
CA THR A 217 32.43 -10.70 -11.50
C THR A 217 32.87 -10.76 -12.97
N LEU A 218 32.56 -9.71 -13.74
CA LEU A 218 33.00 -9.54 -15.13
C LEU A 218 34.46 -9.07 -15.27
N GLY A 219 35.17 -8.81 -14.17
CA GLY A 219 36.52 -8.24 -14.18
C GLY A 219 36.58 -6.77 -14.60
N LYS A 220 35.44 -6.06 -14.65
CA LYS A 220 35.33 -4.65 -15.04
C LYS A 220 35.63 -3.71 -13.86
N LEU A 221 36.83 -3.79 -13.30
CA LEU A 221 37.18 -3.08 -12.06
C LEU A 221 37.03 -1.55 -12.18
N SER A 222 37.48 -0.96 -13.29
CA SER A 222 37.34 0.49 -13.50
C SER A 222 35.89 0.95 -13.58
N ALA A 223 34.98 0.11 -14.10
CA ALA A 223 33.56 0.39 -14.11
C ALA A 223 32.97 0.32 -12.69
N ALA A 224 33.35 -0.72 -11.93
CA ALA A 224 32.94 -0.88 -10.53
C ALA A 224 33.36 0.31 -9.65
N GLU A 225 34.58 0.81 -9.80
CA GLU A 225 35.06 2.00 -9.08
C GLU A 225 34.34 3.29 -9.51
N ALA A 226 33.91 3.40 -10.77
CA ALA A 226 33.12 4.53 -11.24
C ALA A 226 31.68 4.46 -10.68
N THR A 227 31.06 3.29 -10.73
CA THR A 227 29.72 3.03 -10.18
C THR A 227 29.69 3.26 -8.67
N PHE A 228 30.73 2.84 -7.94
CA PHE A 228 30.85 3.11 -6.50
C PHE A 228 30.98 4.60 -6.19
N ARG A 229 31.80 5.35 -6.93
CA ARG A 229 31.90 6.81 -6.77
C ARG A 229 30.55 7.49 -6.97
N GLN A 230 29.84 7.12 -8.04
CA GLN A 230 28.50 7.64 -8.31
C GLN A 230 27.52 7.33 -7.17
N MET A 231 27.56 6.12 -6.62
CA MET A 231 26.74 5.73 -5.47
C MET A 231 27.05 6.59 -4.24
N THR A 232 28.33 6.78 -3.90
CA THR A 232 28.74 7.57 -2.72
C THR A 232 28.49 9.06 -2.86
N GLU A 233 28.57 9.60 -4.08
CA GLU A 233 28.22 11.00 -4.36
C GLU A 233 26.72 11.24 -4.20
N LYS A 234 25.91 10.28 -4.66
CA LYS A 234 24.45 10.41 -4.67
C LYS A 234 23.80 10.00 -3.34
N TYR A 235 24.40 9.04 -2.64
CA TYR A 235 23.88 8.44 -1.39
C TYR A 235 25.01 8.25 -0.37
N PRO A 236 25.52 9.34 0.22
CA PRO A 236 26.66 9.28 1.14
C PRO A 236 26.39 8.44 2.40
N ASP A 237 25.13 8.44 2.87
CA ASP A 237 24.72 7.75 4.10
C ASP A 237 24.13 6.34 3.85
N ALA A 238 24.29 5.77 2.65
CA ALA A 238 23.76 4.46 2.33
C ALA A 238 24.42 3.35 3.16
N SER A 239 23.60 2.51 3.81
CA SER A 239 24.04 1.34 4.59
C SER A 239 24.82 0.31 3.76
N PHE A 240 24.68 0.36 2.43
CA PHE A 240 25.33 -0.53 1.46
C PHE A 240 26.77 -0.12 1.12
N THR A 241 27.20 1.10 1.46
CA THR A 241 28.53 1.62 1.12
C THR A 241 29.70 0.73 1.58
N PRO A 242 29.73 0.21 2.83
CA PRO A 242 30.80 -0.68 3.27
C PRO A 242 30.84 -2.01 2.51
N LYS A 243 29.67 -2.59 2.22
CA LYS A 243 29.55 -3.85 1.46
C LYS A 243 30.09 -3.64 0.03
N ALA A 244 29.68 -2.55 -0.63
CA ALA A 244 30.14 -2.22 -1.98
C ALA A 244 31.64 -1.97 -2.06
N ALA A 245 32.23 -1.27 -1.07
CA ALA A 245 33.67 -1.07 -0.99
C ALA A 245 34.43 -2.40 -0.85
N ALA A 246 33.92 -3.31 -0.01
CA ALA A 246 34.52 -4.63 0.20
C ALA A 246 34.52 -5.48 -1.09
N LEU A 247 33.48 -5.38 -1.92
CA LEU A 247 33.42 -6.07 -3.21
C LEU A 247 34.56 -5.65 -4.14
N ILE A 248 34.83 -4.35 -4.22
CA ILE A 248 35.90 -3.80 -5.07
C ILE A 248 37.28 -4.22 -4.55
N GLU A 249 37.50 -4.13 -3.24
CA GLU A 249 38.77 -4.54 -2.63
C GLU A 249 39.04 -6.05 -2.79
N ASN A 250 38.00 -6.87 -2.66
CA ASN A 250 38.09 -8.30 -2.94
C ASN A 250 38.38 -8.58 -4.42
N ALA A 251 37.73 -7.86 -5.33
CA ALA A 251 37.97 -7.99 -6.76
C ALA A 251 39.41 -7.61 -7.16
N LYS A 252 40.00 -6.58 -6.54
CA LYS A 252 41.43 -6.23 -6.71
C LYS A 252 42.36 -7.37 -6.32
N ARG A 253 41.97 -8.16 -5.32
CA ARG A 253 42.69 -9.36 -4.86
C ARG A 253 42.34 -10.62 -5.67
N ARG A 254 41.57 -10.49 -6.75
CA ARG A 254 41.06 -11.60 -7.59
C ARG A 254 40.17 -12.58 -6.83
N ILE A 255 39.48 -12.10 -5.79
CA ILE A 255 38.47 -12.85 -5.06
C ILE A 255 37.12 -12.52 -5.70
N ALA A 256 36.45 -13.54 -6.24
CA ALA A 256 35.14 -13.36 -6.87
C ALA A 256 34.06 -13.04 -5.80
N PRO A 257 33.09 -12.16 -6.11
CA PRO A 257 31.93 -11.95 -5.26
C PRO A 257 31.13 -13.24 -5.05
N ASP A 258 30.62 -13.43 -3.84
CA ASP A 258 29.62 -14.46 -3.58
C ASP A 258 28.25 -13.98 -4.07
N MET A 259 27.91 -14.36 -5.30
CA MET A 259 26.66 -13.92 -5.93
C MET A 259 25.43 -14.53 -5.24
N GLU A 260 25.54 -15.64 -4.49
CA GLU A 260 24.38 -16.25 -3.85
C GLU A 260 23.90 -15.46 -2.63
N SER A 261 24.78 -14.70 -1.99
CA SER A 261 24.45 -13.83 -0.85
C SER A 261 24.15 -12.38 -1.21
N ILE A 262 24.38 -11.97 -2.46
CA ILE A 262 24.23 -10.57 -2.91
C ILE A 262 22.92 -10.31 -3.65
N GLY A 263 22.35 -11.31 -4.32
CA GLY A 263 21.05 -11.17 -4.99
C GLY A 263 19.88 -11.30 -4.02
N TYR A 264 18.75 -10.67 -4.34
CA TYR A 264 17.42 -10.84 -3.70
C TYR A 264 17.04 -9.89 -2.55
N GLU A 265 17.75 -8.80 -2.28
CA GLU A 265 17.30 -7.86 -1.22
C GLU A 265 16.04 -7.03 -1.62
N TRP A 266 15.62 -7.04 -2.90
CA TRP A 266 14.51 -6.22 -3.43
C TRP A 266 13.61 -6.93 -4.47
N LEU A 267 13.75 -8.25 -4.65
CA LEU A 267 12.89 -9.11 -5.48
C LEU A 267 11.94 -9.94 -4.60
#